data_AF-A0A914S299-F1
#
_entry.id   AF-A0A914S299-F1
#
_cell.length_a   1.000
_cell.length_b   1.000
_cell.length_c   1.000
_cell.angle_alpha   90.00
_cell.angle_beta   90.00
_cell.angle_gamma   90.00
#
_symmetry.space_group_name_H-M   'P 1'
#
loop_
_entity.id
_entity.type
_entity.pdbx_description
1 polymer ?
#
loop_
_entity_poly.entity_id
_entity_poly.type
_entity_poly.pdbx_seq_one_letter_code
_entity_poly.pdbx_strand_id
1 'polypeptide(L)'
;MISVTALLMLYLCALAICQQRHKDKDDAYVDLIALNLITEGCSPDSYYGYGIVDGSLEKCDKYEEAKTGGGEISAEYEEIKCRTLRVHGRMMDGKCECKAGWKGSYCNEYIGCPAGFSLYNSV
;
A
#
# COMPACT_ATOMS: atom_id res chain seq x y z
N MET A 1 -28.73 -21.96 31.46
CA MET A 1 -28.42 -22.93 30.40
C MET A 1 -28.16 -22.14 29.13
N ILE A 2 -26.94 -22.16 28.60
CA ILE A 2 -26.62 -21.46 27.34
C ILE A 2 -27.24 -22.27 26.21
N SER A 3 -28.09 -21.65 25.39
CA SER A 3 -28.73 -22.31 24.25
C SER A 3 -27.68 -22.76 23.23
N VAL A 4 -27.90 -23.90 22.57
CA VAL A 4 -27.06 -24.40 21.47
C VAL A 4 -26.92 -23.35 20.37
N THR A 5 -27.96 -22.54 20.13
CA THR A 5 -27.92 -21.41 19.18
C THR A 5 -26.98 -20.29 19.62
N ALA A 6 -26.88 -20.01 20.92
CA ALA A 6 -25.96 -19.00 21.45
C ALA A 6 -24.50 -19.46 21.35
N LEU A 7 -24.24 -20.76 21.58
CA LEU A 7 -22.93 -21.38 21.34
C LEU A 7 -22.52 -21.34 19.87
N LEU A 8 -23.45 -21.61 18.95
CA LEU A 8 -23.20 -21.54 17.51
C LEU A 8 -22.90 -20.10 17.05
N MET A 9 -23.64 -19.12 17.56
CA MET A 9 -23.41 -17.70 17.26
C MET A 9 -22.06 -17.21 17.81
N LEU A 10 -21.69 -17.60 19.04
CA LEU A 10 -20.37 -17.30 19.60
C LEU A 10 -19.23 -17.93 18.78
N TYR A 11 -19.42 -19.15 18.31
CA TYR A 11 -18.44 -19.84 17.45
C TYR A 11 -18.31 -19.15 16.07
N LEU A 12 -19.41 -18.75 15.44
CA LEU A 12 -19.40 -18.01 14.18
C LEU A 12 -18.78 -16.61 14.33
N CYS A 13 -19.04 -15.90 15.44
CA CYS A 13 -18.38 -14.65 15.75
C CYS A 13 -16.87 -14.84 15.95
N ALA A 14 -16.44 -15.89 16.65
CA ALA A 14 -15.02 -16.20 16.83
C ALA A 14 -14.32 -16.52 15.50
N LEU A 15 -14.98 -17.26 14.60
CA LEU A 15 -14.48 -17.52 13.24
C LEU A 15 -14.38 -16.25 12.40
N ALA A 16 -15.35 -15.34 12.51
CA ALA A 16 -15.32 -14.06 11.80
C ALA A 16 -14.19 -13.13 12.29
N ILE A 17 -13.89 -13.13 13.59
CA ILE A 17 -12.79 -12.33 14.17
C ILE A 17 -11.41 -12.90 13.78
N CYS A 18 -11.29 -14.22 13.60
CA CYS A 18 -10.05 -14.88 13.18
C CYS A 18 -9.75 -14.78 11.66
N GLN A 19 -10.62 -14.18 10.85
CA GLN A 19 -10.42 -14.02 9.42
C GLN A 19 -10.12 -12.57 8.99
N GLN A 20 -9.24 -11.87 9.72
CA GLN A 20 -8.57 -10.70 9.14
C GLN A 20 -7.53 -11.17 8.10
N ARG A 21 -8.04 -11.63 6.95
CA ARG A 21 -7.21 -11.93 5.79
C ARG A 21 -6.63 -10.61 5.28
N HIS A 22 -5.34 -10.64 4.91
CA HIS A 22 -4.70 -9.51 4.26
C HIS A 22 -5.49 -9.10 3.02
N LYS A 23 -5.56 -7.80 2.75
CA LYS A 23 -6.35 -7.27 1.64
C LYS A 23 -5.60 -7.54 0.33
N ASP A 24 -6.09 -8.43 -0.52
CA ASP A 24 -5.41 -8.77 -1.79
C ASP A 24 -5.67 -7.75 -2.92
N LYS A 25 -6.71 -6.92 -2.77
CA LYS A 25 -7.19 -5.97 -3.79
C LYS A 25 -7.54 -4.61 -3.20
N ASP A 26 -7.36 -3.52 -3.94
CA ASP A 26 -7.80 -2.18 -3.55
C ASP A 26 -9.33 -2.00 -3.57
N ASP A 27 -9.81 -0.80 -3.22
CA ASP A 27 -11.25 -0.48 -3.22
C ASP A 27 -11.88 -0.45 -4.63
N ALA A 28 -11.05 -0.42 -5.67
CA ALA A 28 -11.44 -0.52 -7.08
C ALA A 28 -11.29 -1.96 -7.63
N TYR A 29 -11.04 -2.94 -6.76
CA TYR A 29 -10.89 -4.36 -7.09
C TYR A 29 -9.67 -4.71 -7.95
N VAL A 30 -8.63 -3.87 -7.91
CA VAL A 30 -7.34 -4.14 -8.56
C VAL A 30 -6.39 -4.83 -7.59
N ASP A 31 -5.64 -5.81 -8.06
CA ASP A 31 -4.68 -6.56 -7.24
C ASP A 31 -3.62 -5.62 -6.63
N LEU A 32 -3.40 -5.76 -5.31
CA LEU A 32 -2.33 -5.06 -4.62
C LEU A 32 -0.98 -5.67 -5.01
N ILE A 33 0.02 -4.80 -5.12
CA ILE A 33 1.39 -5.16 -5.50
C ILE A 33 2.13 -5.67 -4.27
N ALA A 34 2.69 -6.88 -4.36
CA ALA A 34 3.48 -7.51 -3.30
C ALA A 34 4.81 -6.77 -3.06
N LEU A 35 4.95 -6.09 -1.92
CA LEU A 35 6.11 -5.26 -1.60
C LEU A 35 7.42 -6.05 -1.63
N ASN A 36 7.41 -7.29 -1.16
CA ASN A 36 8.60 -8.15 -1.13
C ASN A 36 9.14 -8.54 -2.52
N LEU A 37 8.35 -8.34 -3.58
CA LEU A 37 8.77 -8.58 -4.96
C LEU A 37 9.43 -7.35 -5.59
N ILE A 38 9.41 -6.22 -4.91
CA ILE A 38 9.79 -4.92 -5.46
C ILE A 38 11.19 -4.58 -4.95
N THR A 39 12.09 -4.31 -5.88
CA THR A 39 13.49 -4.02 -5.57
C THR A 39 13.69 -2.56 -5.17
N GLU A 40 14.74 -2.31 -4.39
CA GLU A 40 15.28 -0.96 -4.22
C GLU A 40 15.84 -0.45 -5.56
N GLY A 41 15.51 0.79 -5.88
CA GLY A 41 15.86 1.45 -7.14
C GLY A 41 15.05 0.97 -8.35
N CYS A 42 15.05 1.80 -9.37
CA CYS A 42 14.56 1.43 -10.68
C CYS A 42 15.63 0.70 -11.49
N SER A 43 15.28 -0.49 -11.99
CA SER A 43 16.15 -1.33 -12.82
C SER A 43 15.37 -1.98 -13.98
N PRO A 44 16.04 -2.53 -15.00
CA PRO A 44 15.39 -3.30 -16.06
C PRO A 44 14.60 -4.53 -15.55
N ASP A 45 15.00 -5.08 -14.39
CA ASP A 45 14.37 -6.26 -13.78
C ASP A 45 13.28 -5.89 -12.74
N SER A 46 12.89 -4.61 -12.69
CA SER A 46 11.86 -4.11 -11.78
C SER A 46 10.54 -4.86 -11.95
N TYR A 47 9.98 -5.36 -10.85
CA TYR A 47 8.73 -6.11 -10.86
C TYR A 47 7.58 -5.25 -11.44
N TYR A 48 7.08 -5.65 -12.62
CA TYR A 48 6.10 -4.88 -13.42
C TYR A 48 6.49 -3.41 -13.66
N GLY A 49 7.79 -3.10 -13.69
CA GLY A 49 8.28 -1.73 -13.89
C GLY A 49 8.14 -0.84 -12.65
N TYR A 50 8.03 -1.41 -11.45
CA TYR A 50 8.02 -0.67 -10.19
C TYR A 50 9.29 -0.90 -9.36
N GLY A 51 9.72 0.14 -8.66
CA GLY A 51 10.87 0.10 -7.74
C GLY A 51 10.66 1.00 -6.53
N ILE A 52 11.37 0.74 -5.44
CA ILE A 52 11.40 1.64 -4.27
C ILE A 52 12.48 2.68 -4.48
N VAL A 53 12.11 3.95 -4.54
CA VAL A 53 13.06 5.05 -4.67
C VAL A 53 12.80 6.07 -3.56
N ASP A 54 13.85 6.42 -2.83
CA ASP A 54 13.79 7.33 -1.68
C ASP A 54 12.69 6.96 -0.68
N GLY A 55 12.48 5.66 -0.46
CA GLY A 55 11.48 5.12 0.47
C GLY A 55 10.04 5.17 -0.03
N SER A 56 9.81 5.44 -1.32
CA SER A 56 8.50 5.50 -1.95
C SER A 56 8.40 4.50 -3.10
N LEU A 57 7.23 3.91 -3.31
CA LEU A 57 6.96 3.11 -4.49
C LEU A 57 6.86 4.03 -5.72
N GLU A 58 7.68 3.76 -6.72
CA GLU A 58 7.72 4.50 -7.97
C GLU A 58 7.44 3.61 -9.17
N LYS A 59 6.72 4.16 -10.15
CA LYS A 59 6.61 3.56 -11.48
C LYS A 59 7.79 4.05 -12.32
N CYS A 60 8.69 3.14 -12.67
CA CYS A 60 10.05 3.50 -13.11
C CYS A 60 10.10 4.30 -14.41
N ASP A 61 9.20 4.05 -15.37
CA ASP A 61 9.09 4.87 -16.57
C ASP A 61 8.78 6.33 -16.23
N LYS A 62 7.83 6.56 -15.31
CA LYS A 62 7.41 7.89 -14.89
C LYS A 62 8.41 8.59 -14.00
N TYR A 63 9.08 7.83 -13.14
CA TYR A 63 10.17 8.35 -12.31
C TYR A 63 11.35 8.85 -13.16
N GLU A 64 11.80 8.05 -14.13
CA GLU A 64 12.92 8.44 -15.00
C GLU A 64 12.55 9.60 -15.95
N GLU A 65 11.32 9.63 -16.48
CA GLU A 65 10.79 10.78 -17.23
C GLU A 65 10.80 12.06 -16.38
N ALA A 66 10.34 12.00 -15.13
CA ALA A 66 10.34 13.15 -14.22
C ALA A 66 11.76 13.63 -13.89
N LYS A 67 12.71 12.72 -13.72
CA LYS A 67 14.12 13.03 -13.40
C LYS A 67 14.87 13.62 -14.59
N THR A 68 14.64 13.13 -15.80
CA THR A 68 15.30 13.62 -17.02
C THR A 68 14.81 14.99 -17.47
N GLY A 69 13.66 15.44 -16.99
CA GLY A 69 13.12 16.78 -17.24
C GLY A 69 13.95 17.94 -16.66
N GLY A 70 14.93 17.68 -15.79
CA GLY A 70 15.85 18.69 -15.25
C GLY A 70 15.20 19.79 -14.40
N GLY A 71 13.93 19.64 -14.04
CA GLY A 71 13.12 20.63 -13.30
C GLY A 71 12.53 20.07 -12.01
N GLU A 72 11.67 20.88 -11.37
CA GLU A 72 10.83 20.40 -10.26
C GLU A 72 9.95 19.24 -10.72
N ILE A 73 9.79 18.25 -9.84
CA ILE A 73 8.87 17.14 -10.04
C ILE A 73 7.47 17.71 -10.34
N SER A 74 6.87 17.28 -11.46
CA SER A 74 5.59 17.84 -11.90
C SER A 74 4.43 17.37 -11.01
N ALA A 75 3.42 18.23 -10.84
CA ALA A 75 2.19 17.85 -10.14
C ALA A 75 1.50 16.64 -10.80
N GLU A 76 1.61 16.51 -12.14
CA GLU A 76 1.09 15.36 -12.88
C GLU A 76 1.78 14.05 -12.46
N TYR A 77 3.10 14.06 -12.32
CA TYR A 77 3.83 12.90 -11.82
C TYR A 77 3.42 12.56 -10.39
N GLU A 78 3.28 13.56 -9.51
CA GLU A 78 2.87 13.34 -8.12
C GLU A 78 1.45 12.77 -8.04
N GLU A 79 0.54 13.15 -8.93
CA GLU A 79 -0.78 12.53 -9.06
C GLU A 79 -0.70 11.06 -9.54
N ILE A 80 0.24 10.72 -10.43
CA ILE A 80 0.47 9.33 -10.84
C ILE A 80 1.01 8.51 -9.66
N LYS A 81 1.97 9.06 -8.93
CA LYS A 81 2.52 8.47 -7.70
C LYS A 81 1.41 8.23 -6.68
N CYS A 82 0.54 9.22 -6.43
CA CYS A 82 -0.58 9.07 -5.50
C CYS A 82 -1.62 8.04 -5.92
N ARG A 83 -1.91 7.93 -7.22
CA ARG A 83 -2.73 6.82 -7.75
C ARG A 83 -2.07 5.46 -7.60
N THR A 84 -0.75 5.41 -7.45
CA THR A 84 0.02 4.17 -7.21
C THR A 84 0.02 3.78 -5.74
N LEU A 85 0.05 4.75 -4.81
CA LEU A 85 -0.07 4.51 -3.36
C LEU A 85 -1.52 4.19 -2.90
N ARG A 86 -2.47 4.19 -3.85
CA ARG A 86 -3.85 3.63 -3.91
C ARG A 86 -4.75 3.77 -2.69
N VAL A 87 -4.33 3.28 -1.53
CA VAL A 87 -5.19 3.12 -0.35
C VAL A 87 -5.10 4.35 0.57
N HIS A 88 -3.87 4.81 0.82
CA HIS A 88 -3.62 5.86 1.79
C HIS A 88 -2.73 6.99 1.29
N GLY A 89 -2.45 7.08 -0.01
CA GLY A 89 -1.90 8.30 -0.61
C GLY A 89 -2.94 9.43 -0.66
N ARG A 90 -2.47 10.68 -0.55
CA ARG A 90 -3.24 11.91 -0.78
C ARG A 90 -2.32 12.99 -1.34
N MET A 91 -2.86 13.80 -2.26
CA MET A 91 -2.17 15.00 -2.72
C MET A 91 -2.25 16.09 -1.64
N MET A 92 -1.10 16.67 -1.27
CA MET A 92 -0.98 17.86 -0.42
C MET A 92 0.13 18.75 -0.97
N ASP A 93 -0.17 20.04 -1.15
CA ASP A 93 0.80 21.05 -1.62
C ASP A 93 1.60 20.62 -2.87
N GLY A 94 0.90 19.95 -3.81
CA GLY A 94 1.48 19.48 -5.07
C GLY A 94 2.31 18.20 -4.96
N LYS A 95 2.39 17.58 -3.79
CA LYS A 95 3.11 16.32 -3.56
C LYS A 95 2.20 15.22 -3.07
N CYS A 96 2.56 13.99 -3.37
CA CYS A 96 1.89 12.84 -2.83
C CYS A 96 2.44 12.44 -1.46
N GLU A 97 1.57 12.37 -0.47
CA GLU A 97 1.91 11.98 0.90
C GLU A 97 0.93 10.95 1.45
N CYS A 98 1.36 10.19 2.47
CA CYS A 98 0.45 9.31 3.18
C CYS A 98 -0.56 10.11 4.02
N LYS A 99 -1.80 9.61 4.10
CA LYS A 99 -2.85 10.08 5.01
C LYS A 99 -2.35 9.94 6.45
N ALA A 100 -2.87 10.79 7.33
CA ALA A 100 -2.52 10.74 8.75
C ALA A 100 -2.72 9.32 9.33
N GLY A 101 -1.72 8.84 10.07
CA GLY A 101 -1.71 7.49 10.64
C GLY A 101 -1.13 6.40 9.74
N TRP A 102 -0.70 6.72 8.51
CA TRP A 102 -0.13 5.77 7.55
C TRP A 102 1.32 6.10 7.19
N LYS A 103 2.10 5.07 6.87
CA LYS A 103 3.52 5.15 6.47
C LYS A 103 3.91 3.98 5.55
N GLY A 104 5.19 3.92 5.21
CA GLY A 104 5.79 2.90 4.34
C GLY A 104 5.69 3.30 2.87
N SER A 105 6.43 2.59 2.00
CA SER A 105 6.58 2.97 0.59
C SER A 105 5.27 2.96 -0.20
N TYR A 106 4.21 2.34 0.33
CA TYR A 106 2.88 2.19 -0.28
C TYR A 106 1.79 2.90 0.53
N CYS A 107 2.16 3.60 1.61
CA CYS A 107 1.23 3.98 2.67
C CYS A 107 0.43 2.76 3.21
N ASN A 108 1.05 1.58 3.23
CA ASN A 108 0.44 0.29 3.60
C ASN A 108 0.55 -0.04 5.09
N GLU A 109 1.42 0.66 5.81
CA GLU A 109 1.65 0.43 7.24
C GLU A 109 0.86 1.45 8.06
N TYR A 110 0.04 0.96 8.99
CA TYR A 110 -0.59 1.80 9.98
C TYR A 110 0.39 2.09 11.13
N ILE A 111 0.52 3.35 11.54
CA ILE A 111 1.45 3.76 12.62
C ILE A 111 1.06 3.13 13.97
N GLY A 112 -0.23 2.80 14.17
CA GLY A 112 -0.70 2.13 15.38
C GLY A 112 -0.54 0.61 15.39
N CYS A 113 0.01 -0.01 14.34
CA CYS A 113 0.30 -1.43 14.35
C CYS A 113 1.58 -1.73 15.16
N PRO A 114 1.59 -2.78 16.01
CA PRO A 114 2.82 -3.28 16.60
C PRO A 114 3.83 -3.70 15.52
N ALA A 115 5.12 -3.69 15.84
CA ALA A 115 6.16 -4.11 14.91
C ALA A 115 5.88 -5.53 14.37
N GLY A 116 6.03 -5.72 13.05
CA GLY A 116 5.75 -6.98 12.35
C GLY A 116 4.32 -7.17 11.83
N PHE A 117 3.43 -6.17 12.00
CA PHE A 117 2.06 -6.22 11.49
C PHE A 117 1.80 -5.10 10.47
N SER A 118 1.33 -5.47 9.27
CA SER A 118 0.86 -4.57 8.21
C SER A 118 -0.50 -5.05 7.67
N LEU A 119 -1.27 -4.17 7.01
CA LEU A 119 -2.55 -4.56 6.38
C LEU A 119 -2.40 -5.48 5.17
N TYR A 120 -1.18 -5.58 4.63
CA TYR A 120 -0.87 -6.30 3.41
C TYR A 120 0.48 -6.98 3.57
N ASN A 121 0.49 -8.32 3.41
CA ASN A 121 1.59 -9.27 3.58
C ASN A 121 2.74 -8.73 4.44
N SER A 122 2.78 -9.18 5.70
CA SER A 122 3.85 -8.90 6.67
C SER A 122 5.22 -8.87 5.99
N VAL A 123 5.95 -7.78 6.22
CA VAL A 123 7.40 -7.63 6.03
C VAL A 123 8.17 -8.89 6.43
#